data_AF-A0A958KAU5-F1
#
_entry.id   AF-A0A958KAU5-F1
#
_cell.length_a   1.000
_cell.length_b   1.000
_cell.length_c   1.000
_cell.angle_alpha   90.00
_cell.angle_beta   90.00
_cell.angle_gamma   90.00
#
_symmetry.space_group_name_H-M   'P 1'
#
loop_
_entity.id
_entity.type
_entity.pdbx_description
1 polymer ?
#
loop_
_entity_poly.entity_id
_entity_poly.type
_entity_poly.pdbx_seq_one_letter_code
_entity_poly.pdbx_strand_id
1 'polypeptide(L)'
;MSDFRKLIEDDRESRTKQVWKGTALEYLELVKADPDIAKLAHKRMYDAIREPGIDEIDVDENPRLKRLRKGGTHRIYQFFADAFYGMDDTLSQIVRYFHSASLKGEESRQVLYLVGPVGSGKSSLVERLKRGLETQPPFYTIEGCPMHEEPLHLVPRHLRKEFSKMLDVEIEGDLCPICRYRLKEEFQGRWEEMPIKTTEFSVRAKRGVGVVPPVDPNNQDTSVLIGGEDISKLDLYSEGDPRVLDLTGALNVGNRGVVEFIEVFKNETEYLHAMITATQEKHIPAPGRHGMIYVDTVIVAHSNEAEWKRFKSDHTNEAILDRIVVVKVPYNLQLSEE
;
A
#
# COMPACT_ATOMS: atom_id res chain seq x y z
N MET A 1 -38.71 -0.62 18.69
CA MET A 1 -37.43 -0.47 19.44
C MET A 1 -36.37 -1.50 19.00
N SER A 2 -36.50 -2.19 17.84
CA SER A 2 -35.74 -3.42 17.57
C SER A 2 -34.85 -3.45 16.33
N ASP A 3 -34.98 -2.56 15.34
CA ASP A 3 -34.18 -2.70 14.11
C ASP A 3 -32.73 -2.20 14.29
N PHE A 4 -32.54 -1.07 14.97
CA PHE A 4 -31.19 -0.57 15.26
C PHE A 4 -30.40 -1.53 16.17
N ARG A 5 -31.06 -2.14 17.15
CA ARG A 5 -30.40 -3.07 18.07
C ARG A 5 -29.93 -4.33 17.35
N LYS A 6 -30.80 -4.89 16.49
CA LYS A 6 -30.45 -6.05 15.67
C LYS A 6 -29.31 -5.74 14.70
N LEU A 7 -29.36 -4.60 14.02
CA LEU A 7 -28.26 -4.13 13.15
C LEU A 7 -26.93 -3.99 13.91
N ILE A 8 -26.95 -3.47 15.14
CA ILE A 8 -25.74 -3.35 15.99
C ILE A 8 -25.23 -4.72 16.44
N GLU A 9 -26.12 -5.64 16.79
CA GLU A 9 -25.76 -7.01 17.17
C GLU A 9 -25.15 -7.77 15.98
N ASP A 10 -25.75 -7.65 14.79
CA ASP A 10 -25.25 -8.23 13.53
C ASP A 10 -23.87 -7.64 13.13
N ASP A 11 -23.67 -6.32 13.25
CA ASP A 11 -22.36 -5.65 13.02
C ASP A 11 -21.31 -6.14 14.03
N ARG A 12 -21.67 -6.30 15.30
CA ARG A 12 -20.74 -6.78 16.32
C ARG A 12 -20.34 -8.24 16.09
N GLU A 13 -21.30 -9.10 15.74
CA GLU A 13 -21.02 -10.52 15.47
C GLU A 13 -20.16 -10.69 14.21
N SER A 14 -20.45 -9.94 13.15
CA SER A 14 -19.66 -9.98 11.91
C SER A 14 -18.21 -9.51 12.15
N ARG A 15 -17.99 -8.43 12.91
CA ARG A 15 -16.64 -8.00 13.30
C ARG A 15 -15.92 -9.03 14.17
N THR A 16 -16.62 -9.64 15.12
CA THR A 16 -16.00 -10.64 16.02
C THR A 16 -15.51 -11.86 15.23
N LYS A 17 -16.25 -12.26 14.17
CA LYS A 17 -15.84 -13.36 13.28
C LYS A 17 -14.59 -13.06 12.45
N GLN A 18 -14.26 -11.78 12.26
CA GLN A 18 -13.10 -11.33 11.49
C GLN A 18 -11.82 -11.14 12.34
N VAL A 19 -11.95 -11.19 13.67
CA VAL A 19 -10.83 -11.06 14.59
C VAL A 19 -10.25 -12.44 14.89
N TRP A 20 -9.02 -12.67 14.43
CA TRP A 20 -8.23 -13.84 14.78
C TRP A 20 -7.04 -13.40 15.65
N LYS A 21 -6.72 -14.22 16.65
CA LYS A 21 -5.52 -14.10 17.49
C LYS A 21 -4.93 -15.49 17.72
N GLY A 22 -3.61 -15.57 17.68
CA GLY A 22 -2.88 -16.81 17.90
C GLY A 22 -1.39 -16.56 17.95
N THR A 23 -0.61 -17.63 17.84
CA THR A 23 0.85 -17.61 17.81
C THR A 23 1.38 -17.58 16.38
N ALA A 24 2.66 -17.25 16.21
CA ALA A 24 3.32 -17.33 14.93
C ALA A 24 3.31 -18.76 14.36
N LEU A 25 3.37 -19.78 15.23
CA LEU A 25 3.24 -21.18 14.81
C LEU A 25 1.87 -21.48 14.20
N GLU A 26 0.78 -21.05 14.85
CA GLU A 26 -0.57 -21.23 14.31
C GLU A 26 -0.76 -20.47 13.00
N TYR A 27 -0.17 -19.28 12.88
CA TYR A 27 -0.16 -18.51 11.64
C TYR A 27 0.52 -19.27 10.49
N LEU A 28 1.64 -19.97 10.75
CA LEU A 28 2.31 -20.77 9.72
C LEU A 28 1.42 -21.88 9.16
N GLU A 29 0.61 -22.53 10.00
CA GLU A 29 -0.34 -23.54 9.53
C GLU A 29 -1.47 -22.92 8.70
N LEU A 30 -1.89 -21.68 9.00
CA LEU A 30 -2.83 -20.94 8.15
C LEU A 30 -2.22 -20.65 6.77
N VAL A 31 -1.00 -20.12 6.72
CA VAL A 31 -0.31 -19.83 5.44
C VAL A 31 -0.06 -21.11 4.64
N LYS A 32 0.24 -22.22 5.32
CA LYS A 32 0.40 -23.52 4.67
C LYS A 32 -0.89 -24.04 4.04
N ALA A 33 -2.04 -23.74 4.66
CA ALA A 33 -3.35 -24.09 4.11
C ALA A 33 -3.77 -23.15 2.97
N ASP A 34 -3.43 -21.87 3.08
CA ASP A 34 -3.70 -20.85 2.07
C ASP A 34 -2.50 -19.88 1.91
N PRO A 35 -1.63 -20.11 0.92
CA PRO A 35 -0.47 -19.25 0.64
C PRO A 35 -0.84 -17.81 0.30
N ASP A 36 -2.07 -17.55 -0.16
CA ASP A 36 -2.54 -16.20 -0.54
C ASP A 36 -2.65 -15.26 0.67
N ILE A 37 -2.68 -15.80 1.89
CA ILE A 37 -2.65 -15.03 3.15
C ILE A 37 -1.43 -14.10 3.21
N ALA A 38 -0.27 -14.58 2.76
CA ALA A 38 1.00 -13.86 2.82
C ALA A 38 1.24 -12.93 1.61
N LYS A 39 0.21 -12.64 0.81
CA LYS A 39 0.35 -11.82 -0.40
C LYS A 39 0.79 -10.38 -0.10
N LEU A 40 1.66 -9.88 -1.00
CA LEU A 40 2.19 -8.52 -1.00
C LEU A 40 1.14 -7.47 -1.35
N ALA A 41 1.44 -6.21 -1.02
CA ALA A 41 0.53 -5.07 -1.19
C ALA A 41 0.02 -4.89 -2.64
N HIS A 42 0.88 -5.07 -3.64
CA HIS A 42 0.50 -4.95 -5.06
C HIS A 42 -0.52 -6.02 -5.48
N LYS A 43 -0.29 -7.28 -5.09
CA LYS A 43 -1.22 -8.38 -5.36
C LYS A 43 -2.53 -8.18 -4.62
N ARG A 44 -2.48 -7.74 -3.37
CA ARG A 44 -3.67 -7.40 -2.58
C ARG A 44 -4.53 -6.32 -3.26
N MET A 45 -3.90 -5.24 -3.73
CA MET A 45 -4.62 -4.19 -4.45
C MET A 45 -5.18 -4.68 -5.80
N TYR A 46 -4.43 -5.52 -6.52
CA TYR A 46 -4.92 -6.12 -7.77
C TYR A 46 -6.15 -7.00 -7.54
N ASP A 47 -6.11 -7.87 -6.54
CA ASP A 47 -7.22 -8.74 -6.16
C ASP A 47 -8.44 -7.89 -5.77
N ALA A 48 -8.24 -6.83 -4.98
CA ALA A 48 -9.29 -5.88 -4.60
C ALA A 48 -9.97 -5.20 -5.80
N ILE A 49 -9.20 -4.87 -6.84
CA ILE A 49 -9.75 -4.28 -8.07
C ILE A 49 -10.52 -5.31 -8.90
N ARG A 50 -10.13 -6.58 -8.89
CA ARG A 50 -10.80 -7.63 -9.67
C ARG A 50 -12.04 -8.21 -9.00
N GLU A 51 -12.07 -8.24 -7.68
CA GLU A 51 -13.10 -8.89 -6.89
C GLU A 51 -14.54 -8.48 -7.28
N PRO A 52 -14.85 -7.18 -7.56
CA PRO A 52 -16.20 -6.79 -7.99
C PRO A 52 -16.63 -7.30 -9.37
N GLY A 53 -15.71 -7.82 -10.18
CA GLY A 53 -15.99 -8.32 -11.53
C GLY A 53 -15.53 -7.40 -12.66
N ILE A 54 -15.51 -7.96 -13.88
CA ILE A 54 -15.13 -7.26 -15.11
C ILE A 54 -16.17 -7.60 -16.17
N ASP A 55 -16.80 -6.57 -16.73
CA ASP A 55 -17.67 -6.74 -17.88
C ASP A 55 -16.87 -6.58 -19.17
N GLU A 56 -16.99 -7.55 -20.05
CA GLU A 56 -16.39 -7.52 -21.38
C GLU A 56 -17.48 -7.23 -22.40
N ILE A 57 -17.38 -6.07 -23.06
CA ILE A 57 -18.32 -5.64 -24.10
C ILE A 57 -17.60 -5.73 -25.44
N ASP A 58 -18.15 -6.49 -26.39
CA ASP A 58 -17.67 -6.45 -27.77
C ASP A 58 -17.98 -5.07 -28.37
N VAL A 59 -16.93 -4.39 -28.85
CA VAL A 59 -17.06 -3.05 -29.46
C VAL A 59 -17.94 -3.11 -30.71
N ASP A 60 -17.96 -4.23 -31.44
CA ASP A 60 -18.76 -4.38 -32.65
C ASP A 60 -20.26 -4.57 -32.37
N GLU A 61 -20.62 -5.06 -31.18
CA GLU A 61 -21.99 -5.26 -30.74
C GLU A 61 -22.62 -3.99 -30.16
N ASN A 62 -21.81 -3.01 -29.72
CA ASN A 62 -22.29 -1.76 -29.15
C ASN A 62 -22.13 -0.57 -30.12
N PRO A 63 -23.24 -0.02 -30.67
CA PRO A 63 -23.19 1.08 -31.64
C PRO A 63 -22.51 2.36 -31.15
N ARG A 64 -22.51 2.61 -29.82
CA ARG A 64 -21.87 3.77 -29.20
C ARG A 64 -20.35 3.56 -29.14
N LEU A 65 -19.90 2.39 -28.70
CA LEU A 65 -18.47 2.03 -28.64
C LEU A 65 -17.86 1.91 -30.03
N LYS A 66 -18.57 1.36 -31.01
CA LYS A 66 -18.14 1.27 -32.41
C LYS A 66 -17.83 2.63 -33.06
N ARG A 67 -18.48 3.70 -32.60
CA ARG A 67 -18.19 5.08 -33.06
C ARG A 67 -16.94 5.68 -32.41
N LEU A 68 -16.61 5.23 -31.19
CA LEU A 68 -15.51 5.77 -30.38
C LEU A 68 -14.22 4.97 -30.53
N ARG A 69 -14.31 3.66 -30.82
CA ARG A 69 -13.19 2.73 -30.87
C ARG A 69 -13.27 1.85 -32.11
N LYS A 70 -12.11 1.44 -32.64
CA LYS A 70 -12.01 0.54 -33.80
C LYS A 70 -11.84 -0.90 -33.35
N GLY A 71 -12.95 -1.62 -33.21
CA GLY A 71 -13.00 -3.06 -32.90
C GLY A 71 -12.40 -3.44 -31.54
N GLY A 72 -12.49 -4.73 -31.20
CA GLY A 72 -11.91 -5.33 -30.00
C GLY A 72 -12.88 -5.43 -28.82
N THR A 73 -12.36 -5.84 -27.66
CA THR A 73 -13.12 -6.00 -26.42
C THR A 73 -12.90 -4.79 -25.53
N HIS A 74 -13.97 -4.17 -25.07
CA HIS A 74 -13.95 -3.10 -24.09
C HIS A 74 -14.20 -3.68 -22.70
N ARG A 75 -13.26 -3.45 -21.77
CA ARG A 75 -13.35 -3.95 -20.39
C ARG A 75 -13.81 -2.85 -19.46
N ILE A 76 -14.92 -3.09 -18.78
CA ILE A 76 -15.41 -2.24 -17.69
C ILE A 76 -15.13 -2.95 -16.38
N TYR A 77 -14.29 -2.34 -15.56
CA TYR A 77 -13.97 -2.86 -14.23
C TYR A 77 -15.03 -2.36 -13.26
N GLN A 78 -15.82 -3.26 -12.68
CA GLN A 78 -16.91 -2.90 -11.76
C GLN A 78 -16.42 -2.14 -10.53
N PHE A 79 -15.15 -2.36 -10.16
CA PHE A 79 -14.45 -1.58 -9.14
C PHE A 79 -14.47 -0.06 -9.40
N PHE A 80 -14.53 0.41 -10.64
CA PHE A 80 -14.52 1.84 -10.98
C PHE A 80 -15.86 2.35 -11.58
N ALA A 81 -16.79 1.44 -11.86
CA ALA A 81 -17.97 1.73 -12.70
C ALA A 81 -18.96 2.72 -12.07
N ASP A 82 -18.94 2.91 -10.76
CA ASP A 82 -19.85 3.81 -10.04
C ASP A 82 -19.41 5.28 -10.05
N ALA A 83 -18.14 5.56 -10.34
CA ALA A 83 -17.57 6.90 -10.13
C ALA A 83 -16.73 7.43 -11.30
N PHE A 84 -16.30 6.57 -12.23
CA PHE A 84 -15.38 6.95 -13.30
C PHE A 84 -15.94 6.58 -14.67
N TYR A 85 -16.46 7.58 -15.38
CA TYR A 85 -17.04 7.42 -16.71
C TYR A 85 -16.08 7.98 -17.78
N GLY A 86 -15.98 7.31 -18.92
CA GLY A 86 -15.21 7.80 -20.07
C GLY A 86 -13.70 7.85 -19.92
N MET A 87 -13.12 7.16 -18.94
CA MET A 87 -11.67 7.04 -18.74
C MET A 87 -11.20 5.58 -18.70
N ASP A 88 -11.93 4.68 -19.36
CA ASP A 88 -11.70 3.22 -19.31
C ASP A 88 -10.29 2.81 -19.76
N ASP A 89 -9.68 3.57 -20.68
CA ASP A 89 -8.30 3.33 -21.12
C ASP A 89 -7.29 3.66 -20.03
N THR A 90 -7.51 4.76 -19.30
CA THR A 90 -6.73 5.13 -18.12
C THR A 90 -6.89 4.09 -17.03
N LEU A 91 -8.12 3.65 -16.75
CA LEU A 91 -8.40 2.60 -15.77
C LEU A 91 -7.73 1.28 -16.17
N SER A 92 -7.83 0.88 -17.43
CA SER A 92 -7.18 -0.31 -17.97
C SER A 92 -5.66 -0.26 -17.82
N GLN A 93 -5.04 0.91 -18.00
CA GLN A 93 -3.60 1.08 -17.76
C GLN A 93 -3.24 0.88 -16.28
N ILE A 94 -4.06 1.38 -15.36
CA ILE A 94 -3.86 1.20 -13.91
C ILE A 94 -4.01 -0.27 -13.52
N VAL A 95 -5.04 -0.95 -14.04
CA VAL A 95 -5.22 -2.39 -13.79
C VAL A 95 -4.06 -3.20 -14.36
N ARG A 96 -3.55 -2.85 -15.55
CA ARG A 96 -2.37 -3.51 -16.14
C ARG A 96 -1.13 -3.33 -15.28
N TYR A 97 -0.92 -2.13 -14.71
CA TYR A 97 0.15 -1.88 -13.75
C TYR A 97 0.04 -2.82 -12.55
N PHE A 98 -1.13 -2.90 -11.91
CA PHE A 98 -1.34 -3.78 -10.76
C PHE A 98 -1.23 -5.26 -11.11
N HIS A 99 -1.70 -5.68 -12.28
CA HIS A 99 -1.54 -7.05 -12.76
C HIS A 99 -0.05 -7.42 -12.89
N SER A 100 0.74 -6.60 -13.59
CA SER A 100 2.18 -6.85 -13.74
C SER A 100 2.90 -6.86 -12.39
N ALA A 101 2.58 -5.88 -11.53
CA ALA A 101 3.16 -5.79 -10.20
C ALA A 101 2.77 -6.96 -9.28
N SER A 102 1.56 -7.51 -9.43
CA SER A 102 1.11 -8.70 -8.67
C SER A 102 1.92 -9.95 -9.00
N LEU A 103 2.49 -10.02 -10.21
CA LEU A 103 3.37 -11.08 -10.68
C LEU A 103 4.86 -10.77 -10.40
N LYS A 104 5.13 -9.78 -9.54
CA LYS A 104 6.49 -9.28 -9.24
C LYS A 104 7.26 -8.78 -10.47
N GLY A 105 6.54 -8.23 -11.46
CA GLY A 105 7.13 -7.53 -12.60
C GLY A 105 7.85 -6.23 -12.19
N GLU A 106 8.47 -5.54 -13.15
CA GLU A 106 9.22 -4.29 -12.90
C GLU A 106 8.33 -3.21 -12.27
N GLU A 107 7.05 -3.18 -12.63
CA GLU A 107 6.07 -2.25 -12.07
C GLU A 107 5.93 -2.34 -10.55
N SER A 108 6.22 -3.50 -9.94
CA SER A 108 6.22 -3.66 -8.47
C SER A 108 7.32 -2.84 -7.77
N ARG A 109 8.31 -2.36 -8.53
CA ARG A 109 9.43 -1.52 -8.08
C ARG A 109 9.32 -0.07 -8.57
N GLN A 110 8.23 0.29 -9.23
CA GLN A 110 8.00 1.63 -9.76
C GLN A 110 6.80 2.30 -9.09
N VAL A 111 6.83 3.62 -9.00
CA VAL A 111 5.72 4.42 -8.47
C VAL A 111 4.63 4.55 -9.52
N LEU A 112 3.37 4.29 -9.16
CA LEU A 112 2.23 4.62 -10.02
C LEU A 112 1.97 6.12 -9.95
N TYR A 113 2.18 6.84 -11.05
CA TYR A 113 2.05 8.30 -11.06
C TYR A 113 0.90 8.76 -11.95
N LEU A 114 -0.04 9.49 -11.35
CA LEU A 114 -1.21 10.04 -12.02
C LEU A 114 -0.98 11.52 -12.36
N VAL A 115 -1.05 11.85 -13.65
CA VAL A 115 -0.93 13.23 -14.13
C VAL A 115 -2.15 13.63 -14.93
N GLY A 116 -2.63 14.85 -14.73
CA GLY A 116 -3.79 15.36 -15.42
C GLY A 116 -4.15 16.77 -14.96
N PRO A 117 -5.10 17.42 -15.64
CA PRO A 117 -5.52 18.77 -15.29
C PRO A 117 -6.19 18.84 -13.91
N VAL A 118 -6.31 20.05 -13.36
CA VAL A 118 -6.99 20.25 -12.07
C VAL A 118 -8.45 19.79 -12.17
N GLY A 119 -8.95 19.05 -11.19
CA GLY A 119 -10.31 18.51 -11.22
C GLY A 119 -10.51 17.25 -12.07
N SER A 120 -9.45 16.67 -12.66
CA SER A 120 -9.54 15.44 -13.47
C SER A 120 -9.82 14.15 -12.69
N GLY A 121 -10.21 14.23 -11.41
CA GLY A 121 -10.51 13.04 -10.60
C GLY A 121 -9.31 12.20 -10.11
N LYS A 122 -8.06 12.70 -10.20
CA LYS A 122 -6.85 11.97 -9.73
C LYS A 122 -6.97 11.52 -8.27
N SER A 123 -7.23 12.47 -7.37
CA SER A 123 -7.39 12.17 -5.94
C SER A 123 -8.59 11.26 -5.68
N SER A 124 -9.68 11.42 -6.43
CA SER A 124 -10.83 10.52 -6.36
C SER A 124 -10.46 9.09 -6.74
N LEU A 125 -9.59 8.91 -7.73
CA LEU A 125 -9.10 7.58 -8.15
C LEU A 125 -8.27 6.94 -7.04
N VAL A 126 -7.33 7.68 -6.46
CA VAL A 126 -6.53 7.19 -5.33
C VAL A 126 -7.41 6.87 -4.12
N GLU A 127 -8.40 7.71 -3.83
CA GLU A 127 -9.39 7.47 -2.79
C GLU A 127 -10.20 6.19 -3.06
N ARG A 128 -10.58 5.92 -4.31
CA ARG A 128 -11.25 4.67 -4.67
C ARG A 128 -10.36 3.46 -4.42
N LEU A 129 -9.06 3.53 -4.76
CA LEU A 129 -8.10 2.46 -4.46
C LEU A 129 -8.00 2.20 -2.94
N LYS A 130 -7.91 3.26 -2.13
CA LYS A 130 -7.88 3.14 -0.66
C LYS A 130 -9.15 2.49 -0.11
N ARG A 131 -10.32 2.93 -0.57
CA ARG A 131 -11.61 2.33 -0.15
C ARG A 131 -11.71 0.87 -0.56
N GLY A 132 -11.24 0.53 -1.75
CA GLY A 132 -11.13 -0.85 -2.20
C GLY A 132 -10.26 -1.72 -1.30
N LEU A 133 -9.21 -1.14 -0.73
CA LEU A 133 -8.36 -1.82 0.24
C LEU A 133 -9.07 -1.96 1.61
N GLU A 134 -9.85 -0.97 2.04
CA GLU A 134 -10.67 -1.06 3.26
C GLU A 134 -11.79 -2.11 3.17
N THR A 135 -12.25 -2.47 1.97
CA THR A 135 -13.21 -3.57 1.78
C THR A 135 -12.57 -4.95 1.80
N GLN A 136 -11.23 -5.05 1.76
CA GLN A 136 -10.54 -6.33 1.82
C GLN A 136 -10.65 -6.96 3.22
N PRO A 137 -10.57 -8.29 3.32
CA PRO A 137 -10.48 -8.97 4.59
C PRO A 137 -9.31 -8.45 5.45
N PRO A 138 -9.42 -8.52 6.79
CA PRO A 138 -8.32 -8.21 7.68
C PRO A 138 -7.06 -9.01 7.33
N PHE A 139 -5.90 -8.41 7.57
CA PHE A 139 -4.60 -9.04 7.34
C PHE A 139 -3.90 -9.37 8.66
N TYR A 140 -3.05 -10.39 8.64
CA TYR A 140 -2.31 -10.84 9.83
C TYR A 140 -1.10 -9.95 10.09
N THR A 141 -0.86 -9.67 11.37
CA THR A 141 0.16 -8.75 11.85
C THR A 141 0.75 -9.24 13.16
N ILE A 142 2.02 -8.93 13.42
CA ILE A 142 2.61 -9.16 14.75
C ILE A 142 1.92 -8.23 15.77
N GLU A 143 1.37 -8.79 16.84
CA GLU A 143 0.67 -8.03 17.86
C GLU A 143 1.65 -7.10 18.59
N GLY A 144 1.38 -5.78 18.52
CA GLY A 144 2.24 -4.73 19.08
C GLY A 144 3.28 -4.17 18.11
N CYS A 145 3.31 -4.62 16.85
CA CYS A 145 4.11 -3.96 15.81
C CYS A 145 3.46 -2.61 15.40
N PRO A 146 4.20 -1.49 15.44
CA PRO A 146 3.66 -0.18 15.01
C PRO A 146 3.43 -0.10 13.50
N MET A 147 4.14 -0.93 12.71
CA MET A 147 4.09 -0.96 11.25
C MET A 147 3.21 -2.06 10.69
N HIS A 148 2.52 -2.83 11.54
CA HIS A 148 1.65 -3.92 11.10
C HIS A 148 2.35 -4.90 10.14
N GLU A 149 3.60 -5.25 10.44
CA GLU A 149 4.43 -6.06 9.54
C GLU A 149 3.94 -7.51 9.38
N GLU A 150 4.39 -8.14 8.31
CA GLU A 150 4.11 -9.53 7.97
C GLU A 150 4.73 -10.50 8.99
N PRO A 151 3.93 -11.37 9.64
CA PRO A 151 4.46 -12.34 10.60
C PRO A 151 5.54 -13.28 10.06
N LEU A 152 5.60 -13.58 8.75
CA LEU A 152 6.68 -14.40 8.18
C LEU A 152 8.08 -13.77 8.35
N HIS A 153 8.18 -12.47 8.65
CA HIS A 153 9.47 -11.86 9.00
C HIS A 153 10.12 -12.46 10.26
N LEU A 154 9.32 -13.07 11.14
CA LEU A 154 9.77 -13.78 12.33
C LEU A 154 10.65 -14.99 12.01
N VAL A 155 10.46 -15.60 10.82
CA VAL A 155 11.22 -16.77 10.40
C VAL A 155 12.70 -16.38 10.25
N PRO A 156 13.61 -17.03 11.00
CA PRO A 156 15.04 -16.75 10.92
C PRO A 156 15.58 -16.93 9.50
N ARG A 157 16.48 -16.03 9.06
CA ARG A 157 17.02 -16.01 7.68
C ARG A 157 17.55 -17.36 7.19
N HIS A 158 18.16 -18.15 8.08
CA HIS A 158 18.71 -19.47 7.73
C HIS A 158 17.63 -20.54 7.46
N LEU A 159 16.42 -20.39 8.01
CA LEU A 159 15.30 -21.31 7.80
C LEU A 159 14.39 -20.90 6.64
N ARG A 160 14.44 -19.62 6.20
CA ARG A 160 13.51 -19.09 5.18
C ARG A 160 13.47 -19.92 3.90
N LYS A 161 14.61 -20.47 3.44
CA LYS A 161 14.65 -21.31 2.23
C LYS A 161 13.80 -22.59 2.37
N GLU A 162 13.76 -23.19 3.55
CA GLU A 162 12.98 -24.39 3.82
C GLU A 162 11.50 -24.03 4.01
N PHE A 163 11.22 -22.99 4.79
CA PHE A 163 9.87 -22.51 5.04
C PHE A 163 9.18 -22.00 3.76
N SER A 164 9.89 -21.25 2.91
CA SER A 164 9.36 -20.83 1.61
C SER A 164 8.87 -22.00 0.76
N LYS A 165 9.59 -23.12 0.78
CA LYS A 165 9.18 -24.32 0.04
C LYS A 165 8.00 -25.03 0.69
N MET A 166 7.96 -25.08 2.02
CA MET A 166 6.89 -25.75 2.76
C MET A 166 5.56 -25.00 2.68
N LEU A 167 5.63 -23.67 2.62
CA LEU A 167 4.49 -22.77 2.62
C LEU A 167 4.08 -22.34 1.19
N ASP A 168 4.89 -22.63 0.18
CA ASP A 168 4.72 -22.15 -1.21
C ASP A 168 4.62 -20.61 -1.30
N VAL A 169 5.47 -19.91 -0.52
CA VAL A 169 5.55 -18.45 -0.50
C VAL A 169 7.00 -17.96 -0.50
N GLU A 170 7.23 -16.79 -1.05
CA GLU A 170 8.52 -16.11 -0.94
C GLU A 170 8.54 -15.23 0.31
N ILE A 171 9.46 -15.52 1.23
CA ILE A 171 9.63 -14.73 2.47
C ILE A 171 10.66 -13.64 2.20
N GLU A 172 10.18 -12.44 1.93
CA GLU A 172 10.99 -11.21 1.81
C GLU A 172 10.92 -10.35 3.08
N GLY A 173 11.83 -9.39 3.21
CA GLY A 173 11.86 -8.45 4.33
C GLY A 173 12.52 -8.96 5.62
N ASP A 174 12.48 -8.13 6.66
CA ASP A 174 13.04 -8.41 7.98
C ASP A 174 12.25 -7.72 9.08
N LEU A 175 12.36 -8.23 10.32
CA LEU A 175 11.71 -7.64 11.48
C LEU A 175 12.10 -6.19 11.68
N CYS A 176 11.09 -5.34 11.94
CA CYS A 176 11.32 -3.97 12.34
C CYS A 176 12.13 -3.92 13.67
N PRO A 177 12.84 -2.82 13.96
CA PRO A 177 13.69 -2.71 15.14
C PRO A 177 12.95 -3.01 16.46
N ILE A 178 11.70 -2.55 16.59
CA ILE A 178 10.87 -2.75 17.79
C ILE A 178 10.50 -4.23 17.97
N CYS A 179 10.02 -4.91 16.92
CA CYS A 179 9.70 -6.33 17.00
C CYS A 179 10.94 -7.21 17.20
N ARG A 180 12.08 -6.82 16.60
CA ARG A 180 13.36 -7.49 16.83
C ARG A 180 13.80 -7.39 18.29
N TYR A 181 13.65 -6.22 18.89
CA TYR A 181 13.92 -6.01 20.33
C TYR A 181 13.01 -6.91 21.18
N ARG A 182 11.70 -6.90 20.92
CA ARG A 182 10.73 -7.74 21.65
C ARG A 182 11.03 -9.23 21.53
N LEU A 183 11.33 -9.71 20.33
CA LEU A 183 11.70 -11.11 20.12
C LEU A 183 12.90 -11.51 20.98
N LYS A 184 13.93 -10.67 21.04
CA LYS A 184 15.16 -10.93 21.79
C LYS A 184 14.94 -10.87 23.30
N GLU A 185 14.29 -9.82 23.79
CA GLU A 185 14.24 -9.51 25.22
C GLU A 185 12.99 -10.08 25.90
N GLU A 186 11.82 -10.06 25.26
CA GLU A 186 10.56 -10.56 25.84
C GLU A 186 10.35 -12.06 25.58
N PHE A 187 10.69 -12.53 24.39
CA PHE A 187 10.44 -13.92 23.95
C PHE A 187 11.70 -14.80 23.95
N GLN A 188 12.87 -14.25 24.31
CA GLN A 188 14.15 -14.96 24.38
C GLN A 188 14.51 -15.71 23.09
N GLY A 189 14.12 -15.16 21.94
CA GLY A 189 14.36 -15.74 20.61
C GLY A 189 13.34 -16.79 20.16
N ARG A 190 12.34 -17.14 20.97
CA ARG A 190 11.23 -18.03 20.60
C ARG A 190 10.23 -17.30 19.72
N TRP A 191 10.54 -17.23 18.43
CA TRP A 191 9.76 -16.50 17.44
C TRP A 191 8.42 -17.16 17.15
N GLU A 192 8.32 -18.48 17.33
CA GLU A 192 7.12 -19.28 17.16
C GLU A 192 6.02 -18.94 18.18
N GLU A 193 6.40 -18.41 19.35
CA GLU A 193 5.48 -18.01 20.42
C GLU A 193 5.00 -16.56 20.27
N MET A 194 5.56 -15.77 19.35
CA MET A 194 5.17 -14.37 19.21
C MET A 194 3.69 -14.24 18.83
N PRO A 195 2.94 -13.36 19.52
CA PRO A 195 1.51 -13.22 19.29
C PRO A 195 1.22 -12.52 17.96
N ILE A 196 0.30 -13.10 17.20
CA ILE A 196 -0.18 -12.61 15.91
C ILE A 196 -1.67 -12.30 16.05
N LYS A 197 -2.11 -11.22 15.39
CA LYS A 197 -3.53 -10.84 15.31
C LYS A 197 -3.90 -10.38 13.91
N THR A 198 -5.19 -10.44 13.59
CA THR A 198 -5.71 -9.73 12.41
C THR A 198 -5.89 -8.23 12.68
N THR A 199 -5.66 -7.44 11.64
CA THR A 199 -5.82 -5.99 11.61
C THR A 199 -6.55 -5.60 10.34
N GLU A 200 -7.50 -4.67 10.44
CA GLU A 200 -8.22 -4.11 9.29
C GLU A 200 -7.46 -2.94 8.67
N PHE A 201 -7.54 -2.83 7.35
CA PHE A 201 -7.14 -1.62 6.64
C PHE A 201 -8.02 -0.44 7.07
N SER A 202 -7.40 0.72 7.26
CA SER A 202 -8.15 1.93 7.60
C SER A 202 -7.37 3.19 7.26
N VAL A 203 -7.96 4.05 6.44
CA VAL A 203 -7.47 5.40 6.17
C VAL A 203 -7.48 6.21 7.48
N ARG A 204 -8.59 6.15 8.22
CA ARG A 204 -8.77 6.94 9.45
C ARG A 204 -7.82 6.52 10.57
N ALA A 205 -7.61 5.21 10.73
CA ALA A 205 -6.71 4.70 11.76
C ALA A 205 -5.24 4.59 11.29
N LYS A 206 -4.93 4.99 10.05
CA LYS A 206 -3.61 4.85 9.42
C LYS A 206 -3.09 3.42 9.51
N ARG A 207 -3.85 2.46 8.99
CA ARG A 207 -3.48 1.03 8.97
C ARG A 207 -3.47 0.53 7.53
N GLY A 208 -2.29 0.24 7.02
CA GLY A 208 -2.06 -0.10 5.62
C GLY A 208 -2.41 1.03 4.64
N VAL A 209 -2.61 2.26 5.15
CA VAL A 209 -2.82 3.44 4.32
C VAL A 209 -2.01 4.62 4.88
N GLY A 210 -1.05 5.08 4.08
CA GLY A 210 -0.26 6.29 4.34
C GLY A 210 -0.65 7.42 3.39
N VAL A 211 -0.53 8.66 3.85
CA VAL A 211 -0.75 9.86 3.03
C VAL A 211 0.36 10.86 3.34
N VAL A 212 1.05 11.29 2.29
CA VAL A 212 2.07 12.34 2.33
C VAL A 212 1.49 13.59 1.68
N PRO A 213 1.11 14.60 2.47
CA PRO A 213 0.68 15.89 1.93
C PRO A 213 1.86 16.64 1.32
N PRO A 214 1.61 17.66 0.48
CA PRO A 214 2.68 18.56 0.05
C PRO A 214 3.27 19.27 1.27
N VAL A 215 4.57 19.12 1.47
CA VAL A 215 5.28 19.72 2.59
C VAL A 215 5.70 21.14 2.20
N ASP A 216 5.55 22.09 3.12
CA ASP A 216 6.05 23.45 2.91
C ASP A 216 7.59 23.39 2.81
N PRO A 217 8.21 24.01 1.79
CA PRO A 217 9.65 24.06 1.66
C PRO A 217 10.37 24.62 2.91
N ASN A 218 9.68 25.34 3.79
CA ASN A 218 10.29 25.88 5.01
C ASN A 218 10.19 24.93 6.22
N ASN A 219 9.44 23.83 6.13
CA ASN A 219 9.20 22.92 7.25
C ASN A 219 9.33 21.45 6.82
N GLN A 220 10.56 21.07 6.49
CA GLN A 220 10.87 19.80 5.84
C GLN A 220 11.27 18.72 6.84
N ASP A 221 10.28 18.23 7.57
CA ASP A 221 10.51 17.15 8.51
C ASP A 221 10.31 15.78 7.83
N THR A 222 11.42 15.09 7.54
CA THR A 222 11.40 13.71 7.01
C THR A 222 10.62 12.73 7.89
N SER A 223 10.31 13.09 9.13
CA SER A 223 9.46 12.30 10.03
C SER A 223 8.08 12.01 9.46
N VAL A 224 7.56 12.87 8.57
CA VAL A 224 6.31 12.62 7.84
C VAL A 224 6.40 11.34 7.01
N LEU A 225 7.58 11.01 6.49
CA LEU A 225 7.80 9.82 5.67
C LEU A 225 8.12 8.58 6.52
N ILE A 226 9.08 8.71 7.44
CA ILE A 226 9.73 7.56 8.11
C ILE A 226 9.52 7.47 9.62
N GLY A 227 8.82 8.44 10.21
CA GLY A 227 8.64 8.54 11.65
C GLY A 227 9.79 9.27 12.35
N GLY A 228 9.81 9.23 13.68
CA GLY A 228 10.77 9.99 14.48
C GLY A 228 11.35 9.22 15.65
N GLU A 229 12.02 9.95 16.52
CA GLU A 229 12.44 9.49 17.85
C GLU A 229 11.60 10.22 18.89
N ASP A 230 11.02 9.46 19.82
CA ASP A 230 10.25 9.98 20.93
C ASP A 230 11.20 10.56 21.98
N ILE A 231 11.36 11.88 21.94
CA ILE A 231 12.25 12.64 22.83
C ILE A 231 11.95 12.34 24.30
N SER A 232 10.68 12.07 24.66
CA SER A 232 10.29 11.79 26.05
C SER A 232 10.87 10.47 26.58
N LYS A 233 11.29 9.57 25.69
CA LYS A 233 11.88 8.28 26.04
C LYS A 233 13.41 8.31 26.07
N LEU A 234 14.04 9.37 25.58
CA LEU A 234 15.50 9.52 25.56
C LEU A 234 16.11 9.69 26.97
N ASP A 235 15.31 10.12 27.94
CA ASP A 235 15.72 10.15 29.36
C ASP A 235 15.80 8.73 29.97
N LEU A 236 15.10 7.76 29.37
CA LEU A 236 14.98 6.39 29.88
C LEU A 236 15.83 5.38 29.09
N TYR A 237 16.04 5.63 27.80
CA TYR A 237 16.71 4.73 26.88
C TYR A 237 17.72 5.50 26.03
N SER A 238 18.77 4.80 25.57
CA SER A 238 19.76 5.41 24.69
C SER A 238 19.16 5.71 23.31
N GLU A 239 19.75 6.68 22.59
CA GLU A 239 19.39 7.00 21.19
C GLU A 239 19.48 5.81 20.24
N GLY A 240 20.20 4.73 20.59
CA GLY A 240 20.28 3.51 19.77
C GLY A 240 19.28 2.41 20.16
N ASP A 241 18.43 2.67 21.15
CA ASP A 241 17.44 1.69 21.62
C ASP A 241 16.17 1.77 20.78
N PRO A 242 15.74 0.67 20.12
CA PRO A 242 14.56 0.67 19.27
C PRO A 242 13.26 1.16 19.93
N ARG A 243 13.17 1.14 21.26
CA ARG A 243 11.98 1.60 22.00
C ARG A 243 11.78 3.11 21.97
N VAL A 244 12.80 3.88 21.60
CA VAL A 244 12.68 5.32 21.38
C VAL A 244 12.06 5.65 20.02
N LEU A 245 12.01 4.69 19.10
CA LEU A 245 11.48 4.91 17.76
C LEU A 245 9.95 5.10 17.77
N ASP A 246 9.51 6.11 17.04
CA ASP A 246 8.12 6.31 16.68
C ASP A 246 7.92 6.04 15.18
N LEU A 247 7.59 4.79 14.84
CA LEU A 247 7.45 4.33 13.46
C LEU A 247 6.05 4.64 12.90
N THR A 248 5.66 5.91 12.92
CA THR A 248 4.34 6.40 12.48
C THR A 248 4.38 7.22 11.18
N GLY A 249 5.52 7.26 10.49
CA GLY A 249 5.65 7.89 9.18
C GLY A 249 4.72 7.26 8.15
N ALA A 250 4.42 8.00 7.07
CA ALA A 250 3.50 7.54 6.02
C ALA A 250 3.92 6.20 5.40
N LEU A 251 5.22 5.97 5.21
CA LEU A 251 5.76 4.72 4.67
C LEU A 251 5.70 3.57 5.70
N ASN A 252 5.72 3.89 7.00
CA ASN A 252 5.56 2.92 8.07
C ASN A 252 4.10 2.45 8.20
N VAL A 253 3.16 3.40 8.25
CA VAL A 253 1.73 3.10 8.45
C VAL A 253 1.04 2.59 7.19
N GLY A 254 1.58 2.92 6.02
CA GLY A 254 1.13 2.40 4.72
C GLY A 254 1.60 0.99 4.40
N ASN A 255 2.46 0.41 5.24
CA ASN A 255 2.95 -0.96 5.09
C ASN A 255 1.80 -1.96 4.94
N ARG A 256 1.98 -2.96 4.08
CA ARG A 256 0.99 -3.95 3.62
C ARG A 256 -0.14 -3.41 2.76
N GLY A 257 -0.10 -2.14 2.37
CA GLY A 257 -1.16 -1.49 1.62
C GLY A 257 -0.67 -0.40 0.67
N VAL A 258 -1.16 0.83 0.84
CA VAL A 258 -0.93 1.92 -0.11
C VAL A 258 -0.45 3.20 0.57
N VAL A 259 0.48 3.90 -0.07
CA VAL A 259 0.94 5.24 0.31
C VAL A 259 0.65 6.20 -0.82
N GLU A 260 -0.11 7.27 -0.51
CA GLU A 260 -0.37 8.36 -1.44
C GLU A 260 0.64 9.49 -1.25
N PHE A 261 1.23 9.98 -2.36
CA PHE A 261 1.95 11.25 -2.40
C PHE A 261 1.14 12.30 -3.15
N ILE A 262 0.68 13.32 -2.42
CA ILE A 262 -0.14 14.41 -2.96
C ILE A 262 0.77 15.52 -3.49
N GLU A 263 0.55 15.93 -4.73
CA GLU A 263 1.34 16.99 -5.40
C GLU A 263 2.85 16.74 -5.26
N VAL A 264 3.26 15.52 -5.60
CA VAL A 264 4.57 14.95 -5.26
C VAL A 264 5.77 15.84 -5.61
N PHE A 265 5.70 16.57 -6.72
CA PHE A 265 6.77 17.46 -7.21
C PHE A 265 6.80 18.85 -6.57
N LYS A 266 5.92 19.16 -5.62
CA LYS A 266 6.09 20.31 -4.73
C LYS A 266 7.09 20.04 -3.61
N ASN A 267 7.38 18.77 -3.34
CA ASN A 267 8.36 18.36 -2.34
C ASN A 267 9.78 18.43 -2.91
N GLU A 268 10.77 18.49 -2.02
CA GLU A 268 12.17 18.46 -2.39
C GLU A 268 12.64 17.10 -2.92
N THR A 269 13.80 17.12 -3.57
CA THR A 269 14.42 15.95 -4.20
C THR A 269 14.65 14.81 -3.19
N GLU A 270 14.97 15.12 -1.95
CA GLU A 270 15.18 14.15 -0.85
C GLU A 270 13.91 13.31 -0.59
N TYR A 271 12.73 13.92 -0.65
CA TYR A 271 11.45 13.20 -0.51
C TYR A 271 11.20 12.27 -1.70
N LEU A 272 11.56 12.73 -2.90
CA LEU A 272 11.46 11.93 -4.11
C LEU A 272 12.42 10.73 -4.05
N HIS A 273 13.64 10.94 -3.58
CA HIS A 273 14.61 9.86 -3.37
C HIS A 273 14.11 8.85 -2.34
N ALA A 274 13.59 9.29 -1.20
CA ALA A 274 13.02 8.40 -0.18
C ALA A 274 11.85 7.56 -0.74
N MET A 275 10.96 8.19 -1.52
CA MET A 275 9.86 7.50 -2.22
C MET A 275 10.38 6.42 -3.17
N ILE A 276 11.41 6.75 -3.96
CA ILE A 276 12.00 5.83 -4.95
C ILE A 276 12.71 4.66 -4.28
N THR A 277 13.51 4.92 -3.25
CA THR A 277 14.18 3.89 -2.45
C THR A 277 13.14 2.97 -1.81
N ALA A 278 12.06 3.52 -1.25
CA ALA A 278 10.98 2.74 -0.68
C ALA A 278 10.32 1.81 -1.70
N THR A 279 10.05 2.27 -2.93
CA THR A 279 9.44 1.40 -3.95
C THR A 279 10.40 0.36 -4.52
N GLN A 280 11.67 0.72 -4.77
CA GLN A 280 12.64 -0.18 -5.42
C GLN A 280 13.25 -1.19 -4.46
N GLU A 281 13.79 -0.69 -3.36
CA GLU A 281 14.52 -1.52 -2.40
C GLU A 281 13.57 -2.18 -1.41
N LYS A 282 12.31 -1.72 -1.33
CA LYS A 282 11.36 -2.11 -0.28
C LYS A 282 11.91 -1.86 1.12
N HIS A 283 12.81 -0.88 1.24
CA HIS A 283 13.41 -0.48 2.50
C HIS A 283 13.38 1.04 2.63
N ILE A 284 13.20 1.50 3.86
CA ILE A 284 13.28 2.91 4.25
C ILE A 284 14.29 3.08 5.38
N PRO A 285 14.97 4.22 5.48
CA PRO A 285 15.78 4.51 6.66
C PRO A 285 14.87 4.56 7.90
N ALA A 286 15.30 3.89 8.96
CA ALA A 286 14.72 4.08 10.28
C ALA A 286 15.07 5.49 10.80
N PRO A 287 14.22 6.11 11.62
CA PRO A 287 14.57 7.34 12.30
C PRO A 287 15.86 7.20 13.12
N GLY A 288 16.63 8.30 13.20
CA GLY A 288 17.92 8.30 13.86
C GLY A 288 18.95 7.39 13.16
N ARG A 289 19.74 6.66 13.94
CA ARG A 289 20.82 5.79 13.43
C ARG A 289 20.48 4.30 13.47
N HIS A 290 19.22 3.93 13.20
CA HIS A 290 18.70 2.58 13.41
C HIS A 290 18.72 1.64 12.19
N GLY A 291 19.41 2.03 11.11
CA GLY A 291 19.55 1.22 9.90
C GLY A 291 18.33 1.30 8.96
N MET A 292 18.09 0.26 8.18
CA MET A 292 16.98 0.20 7.22
C MET A 292 15.83 -0.68 7.76
N ILE A 293 14.60 -0.31 7.43
CA ILE A 293 13.37 -1.05 7.77
C ILE A 293 12.69 -1.48 6.48
N TYR A 294 12.31 -2.74 6.39
CA TYR A 294 11.56 -3.25 5.25
C TYR A 294 10.10 -2.72 5.25
N VAL A 295 9.60 -2.36 4.06
CA VAL A 295 8.24 -1.92 3.81
C VAL A 295 7.70 -2.56 2.53
N ASP A 296 6.51 -3.16 2.64
CA ASP A 296 5.73 -3.65 1.51
C ASP A 296 4.57 -2.68 1.27
N THR A 297 4.73 -1.73 0.35
CA THR A 297 3.65 -0.80 0.00
C THR A 297 3.60 -0.54 -1.49
N VAL A 298 2.38 -0.31 -1.99
CA VAL A 298 2.13 0.36 -3.26
C VAL A 298 2.33 1.85 -3.04
N ILE A 299 3.07 2.51 -3.92
CA ILE A 299 3.19 3.98 -3.89
C ILE A 299 2.42 4.55 -5.07
N VAL A 300 1.44 5.40 -4.76
CA VAL A 300 0.66 6.14 -5.75
C VAL A 300 0.93 7.62 -5.57
N ALA A 301 1.50 8.26 -6.58
CA ALA A 301 1.78 9.68 -6.56
C ALA A 301 0.90 10.41 -7.57
N HIS A 302 0.59 11.67 -7.32
CA HIS A 302 -0.09 12.50 -8.31
C HIS A 302 0.36 13.95 -8.26
N SER A 303 0.24 14.63 -9.38
CA SER A 303 0.52 16.07 -9.48
C SER A 303 -0.27 16.70 -10.64
N ASN A 304 -0.20 18.03 -10.76
CA ASN A 304 -0.77 18.72 -11.91
C ASN A 304 0.15 18.67 -13.14
N GLU A 305 -0.40 18.95 -14.32
CA GLU A 305 0.34 18.87 -15.58
C GLU A 305 1.46 19.93 -15.71
N ALA A 306 1.32 21.08 -15.05
CA ALA A 306 2.34 22.14 -15.07
C ALA A 306 3.59 21.73 -14.30
N GLU A 307 3.42 21.16 -13.11
CA GLU A 307 4.48 20.58 -12.28
C GLU A 307 5.19 19.44 -13.01
N TRP A 308 4.42 18.54 -13.63
CA TRP A 308 5.00 17.47 -14.43
C TRP A 308 5.88 17.98 -15.57
N LYS A 309 5.41 18.99 -16.32
CA LYS A 309 6.18 19.60 -17.42
C LYS A 309 7.47 20.23 -16.90
N ARG A 310 7.40 20.94 -15.77
CA ARG A 310 8.57 21.55 -15.12
C ARG A 310 9.56 20.47 -14.67
N PHE A 311 9.08 19.45 -13.96
CA PHE A 311 9.89 18.35 -13.45
C PHE A 311 10.59 17.58 -14.58
N LYS A 312 9.85 17.23 -15.64
CA LYS A 312 10.37 16.51 -16.80
C LYS A 312 11.40 17.31 -17.61
N SER A 313 11.34 18.64 -17.58
CA SER A 313 12.28 19.49 -18.33
C SER A 313 13.68 19.54 -17.70
N ASP A 314 13.78 19.20 -16.42
CA ASP A 314 15.04 19.19 -15.69
C ASP A 314 15.75 17.84 -15.86
N HIS A 315 16.97 17.87 -16.39
CA HIS A 315 17.74 16.67 -16.73
C HIS A 315 18.31 15.98 -15.48
N THR A 316 18.41 16.69 -14.36
CA THR A 316 18.84 16.09 -13.08
C THR A 316 17.85 15.05 -12.55
N ASN A 317 16.59 15.11 -13.01
CA ASN A 317 15.50 14.22 -12.59
C ASN A 317 15.38 12.93 -13.43
N GLU A 318 16.26 12.69 -14.40
CA GLU A 318 16.17 11.53 -15.30
C GLU A 318 16.10 10.19 -14.56
N ALA A 319 16.91 10.03 -13.51
CA ALA A 319 16.90 8.82 -12.68
C ALA A 319 15.56 8.57 -11.97
N ILE A 320 14.79 9.63 -11.70
CA ILE A 320 13.47 9.54 -11.07
C ILE A 320 12.41 9.13 -12.11
N LEU A 321 12.52 9.65 -13.34
CA LEU A 321 11.57 9.37 -14.41
C LEU A 321 11.52 7.88 -14.78
N ASP A 322 12.65 7.18 -14.76
CA ASP A 322 12.73 5.74 -15.04
C ASP A 322 12.00 4.87 -14.00
N ARG A 323 11.68 5.44 -12.84
CA ARG A 323 11.15 4.74 -11.67
C ARG A 323 9.68 5.05 -11.44
N ILE A 324 9.05 5.68 -12.44
CA ILE A 324 7.67 6.14 -12.40
C ILE A 324 6.91 5.59 -13.60
N VAL A 325 5.76 4.96 -13.35
CA VAL A 325 4.79 4.60 -14.39
C VAL A 325 3.79 5.73 -14.53
N VAL A 326 3.91 6.50 -15.62
CA VAL A 326 3.06 7.64 -15.88
C VAL A 326 1.72 7.19 -16.47
N VAL A 327 0.62 7.55 -15.78
CA VAL A 327 -0.75 7.38 -16.23
C VAL A 327 -1.40 8.74 -16.39
N LYS A 328 -1.89 9.03 -17.59
CA LYS A 328 -2.61 10.29 -17.86
C LYS A 328 -4.08 10.13 -17.51
N VAL A 329 -4.58 11.02 -16.65
CA VAL A 329 -5.98 11.08 -16.24
C VAL A 329 -6.66 12.25 -16.95
N PRO A 330 -7.54 11.99 -17.94
CA PRO A 330 -8.25 13.05 -18.67
C PRO A 330 -9.34 13.68 -17.79
N TYR A 331 -9.92 14.79 -18.25
CA TYR A 331 -11.18 15.27 -17.68
C TYR A 331 -12.27 14.21 -17.86
N ASN A 332 -13.19 14.13 -16.90
CA ASN A 332 -14.43 13.40 -17.12
C ASN A 332 -15.24 14.18 -18.16
N LEU A 333 -15.28 13.69 -19.40
CA LEU A 333 -15.92 14.37 -20.53
C LEU A 333 -17.36 13.88 -20.77
N GLN A 334 -17.85 12.94 -19.96
CA GLN A 334 -19.19 12.38 -20.15
C GLN A 334 -20.22 13.14 -19.31
N LEU A 335 -20.63 14.30 -19.82
CA LEU A 335 -21.64 15.21 -19.24
C LEU A 335 -23.03 14.54 -19.02
N SER A 336 -23.29 13.39 -19.62
CA SER A 336 -24.57 12.66 -19.51
C SER A 336 -24.59 11.61 -18.41
N GLU A 337 -23.46 11.38 -17.74
CA GLU A 337 -23.27 10.31 -16.74
C GLU A 337 -22.74 10.86 -15.39
N GLU A 338 -22.58 12.18 -15.26
CA GLU A 338 -22.61 12.90 -13.96
C GLU A 338 -24.06 13.16 -13.53
#